data_AF-A0A6N7L3Z6-F1
#
_entry.id   AF-A0A6N7L3Z6-F1
#
_cell.length_a   1.000
_cell.length_b   1.000
_cell.length_c   1.000
_cell.angle_alpha   90.00
_cell.angle_beta   90.00
_cell.angle_gamma   90.00
#
_symmetry.space_group_name_H-M   'P 1'
#
loop_
_entity.id
_entity.type
_entity.pdbx_description
1 polymer ?
#
loop_
_entity_poly.entity_id
_entity_poly.type
_entity_poly.pdbx_seq_one_letter_code
_entity_poly.pdbx_strand_id
1 'polypeptide(L)'
;MKRSLRSHIEAAINQTWNPRRFDRRGRVTVVLSFPEAAFPDAPQWSPGPGFTATAGDYAWLRDNGDGTSTAVVAGVGPKELPGADGGEWTEPEVWTATAPNDSLFIDSGAMWDKPHRITWLLDEPGATVTREPYEGHPSAAVQDHWDNFHEQWGFVPRRMHRGEFPYADRRRFAVLHTEPDFGSLPDEAQLLETAHTLMRLFGAKARVYAYDPQRGTTRDPMHTVSDGTLTDVLRALDRRASR
;
A
#
# COMPACT_ATOMS: atom_id res chain seq x y z
N MET A 1 -6.89 -32.12 1.04
CA MET A 1 -5.96 -31.39 1.94
C MET A 1 -5.34 -30.25 1.15
N LYS A 2 -5.73 -29.00 1.35
CA LYS A 2 -5.15 -28.14 2.42
C LYS A 2 -3.61 -28.14 2.39
N ARG A 3 -2.98 -27.81 1.26
CA ARG A 3 -1.59 -27.30 1.25
C ARG A 3 -1.67 -25.78 1.46
N SER A 4 -2.32 -25.44 2.57
CA SER A 4 -2.94 -24.17 2.93
C SER A 4 -1.90 -23.08 3.17
N LEU A 5 -2.30 -21.82 3.11
CA LEU A 5 -1.52 -20.62 3.48
C LEU A 5 -0.49 -20.87 4.60
N ARG A 6 -0.89 -21.56 5.67
CA ARG A 6 -0.01 -22.09 6.73
C ARG A 6 1.27 -22.75 6.22
N SER A 7 1.19 -23.76 5.36
CA SER A 7 2.35 -24.48 4.82
C SER A 7 3.28 -23.57 4.02
N HIS A 8 2.75 -22.54 3.34
CA HIS A 8 3.59 -21.55 2.65
C HIS A 8 4.28 -20.60 3.64
N ILE A 9 3.59 -20.22 4.72
CA ILE A 9 4.16 -19.44 5.81
C ILE A 9 5.28 -20.25 6.50
N GLU A 10 5.00 -21.48 6.93
CA GLU A 10 5.98 -22.40 7.54
C GLU A 10 7.21 -22.58 6.63
N ALA A 11 7.00 -22.78 5.33
CA ALA A 11 8.10 -22.90 4.36
C ALA A 11 8.93 -21.61 4.26
N ALA A 12 8.30 -20.44 4.24
CA ALA A 12 8.97 -19.15 4.19
C ALA A 12 9.79 -18.85 5.46
N ILE A 13 9.25 -19.18 6.64
CA ILE A 13 9.96 -19.08 7.92
C ILE A 13 11.20 -19.97 7.90
N ASN A 14 11.03 -21.25 7.55
CA ASN A 14 12.12 -22.24 7.54
C ASN A 14 13.24 -21.88 6.56
N GLN A 15 12.92 -21.29 5.41
CA GLN A 15 13.92 -20.86 4.42
C GLN A 15 14.85 -19.75 4.96
N THR A 16 14.36 -18.94 5.90
CA THR A 16 15.03 -17.74 6.38
C THR A 16 15.51 -17.87 7.82
N TRP A 17 15.23 -19.01 8.46
CA TRP A 17 15.67 -19.32 9.80
C TRP A 17 17.18 -19.63 9.81
N ASN A 18 17.96 -18.74 10.43
CA ASN A 18 19.40 -18.95 10.61
C ASN A 18 19.76 -18.79 12.10
N PRO A 19 20.08 -19.87 12.84
CA PRO A 19 20.37 -19.82 14.27
C PRO A 19 21.58 -18.94 14.66
N ARG A 20 22.34 -18.40 13.70
CA ARG A 20 23.55 -17.58 13.91
C ARG A 20 23.43 -16.07 13.59
N ARG A 21 22.33 -15.56 13.00
CA ARG A 21 22.14 -14.10 12.68
C ARG A 21 20.97 -13.40 13.39
N PHE A 22 21.15 -12.84 14.58
CA PHE A 22 20.04 -12.51 15.53
C PHE A 22 18.94 -11.56 15.02
N ASP A 23 19.19 -10.80 13.96
CA ASP A 23 18.24 -9.85 13.38
C ASP A 23 17.34 -10.49 12.31
N ARG A 24 16.01 -10.42 12.51
CA ARG A 24 14.98 -10.63 11.46
C ARG A 24 14.89 -12.05 10.85
N ARG A 25 15.41 -13.08 11.53
CA ARG A 25 15.28 -14.51 11.14
C ARG A 25 13.81 -14.92 11.12
N GLY A 26 13.43 -15.78 10.18
CA GLY A 26 12.08 -16.33 10.14
C GLY A 26 11.00 -15.29 9.82
N ARG A 27 11.37 -14.04 9.48
CA ARG A 27 10.39 -13.03 9.06
C ARG A 27 9.73 -13.49 7.78
N VAL A 28 8.41 -13.48 7.80
CA VAL A 28 7.55 -13.76 6.65
C VAL A 28 6.66 -12.55 6.41
N THR A 29 6.39 -12.31 5.13
CA THR A 29 5.46 -11.27 4.69
C THR A 29 4.31 -11.93 3.96
N VAL A 30 3.08 -11.60 4.33
CA VAL A 30 1.88 -11.99 3.59
C VAL A 30 1.28 -10.73 2.98
N VAL A 31 1.23 -10.69 1.64
CA VAL A 31 0.51 -9.64 0.92
C VAL A 31 -0.88 -10.15 0.61
N LEU A 32 -1.88 -9.40 1.04
CA LEU A 32 -3.29 -9.62 0.72
C LEU A 32 -3.68 -8.67 -0.39
N SER A 33 -4.05 -9.20 -1.55
CA SER A 33 -4.59 -8.42 -2.68
C SER A 33 -6.11 -8.51 -2.68
N PHE A 34 -6.78 -7.37 -2.55
CA PHE A 34 -8.23 -7.30 -2.48
C PHE A 34 -8.83 -7.12 -3.89
N PRO A 35 -9.96 -7.77 -4.22
CA PRO A 35 -10.69 -7.46 -5.46
C PRO A 35 -11.23 -6.02 -5.42
N GLU A 36 -11.46 -5.41 -6.58
CA GLU A 36 -12.00 -4.04 -6.65
C GLU A 36 -13.36 -3.91 -5.94
N ALA A 37 -14.18 -4.95 -6.01
CA ALA A 37 -15.48 -5.01 -5.34
C ALA A 37 -15.41 -5.21 -3.81
N ALA A 38 -14.22 -5.33 -3.21
CA ALA A 38 -14.08 -5.51 -1.76
C ALA A 38 -14.47 -4.28 -0.94
N PHE A 39 -14.44 -3.10 -1.56
CA PHE A 39 -14.72 -1.81 -0.92
C PHE A 39 -15.71 -1.01 -1.78
N PRO A 40 -16.95 -1.49 -1.94
CA PRO A 40 -17.92 -0.93 -2.89
C PRO A 40 -18.41 0.47 -2.50
N ASP A 41 -18.28 0.81 -1.24
CA ASP A 41 -18.65 2.06 -0.59
C ASP A 41 -17.49 3.06 -0.51
N ALA A 42 -16.27 2.66 -0.90
CA ALA A 42 -15.13 3.55 -0.90
C ALA A 42 -15.30 4.66 -1.96
N PRO A 43 -15.37 5.94 -1.56
CA PRO A 43 -15.43 7.04 -2.51
C PRO A 43 -14.14 7.08 -3.33
N GLN A 44 -14.25 7.60 -4.55
CA GLN A 44 -13.13 7.78 -5.45
C GLN A 44 -13.05 9.22 -5.90
N TRP A 45 -11.82 9.74 -5.92
CA TRP A 45 -11.54 11.05 -6.47
C TRP A 45 -10.21 11.02 -7.23
N SER A 46 -10.13 11.83 -8.28
CA SER A 46 -8.89 12.10 -9.00
C SER A 46 -8.93 13.53 -9.55
N PRO A 47 -7.78 14.18 -9.79
CA PRO A 47 -7.75 15.53 -10.35
C PRO A 47 -8.26 15.63 -11.79
N GLY A 48 -8.40 14.50 -12.50
CA GLY A 48 -8.96 14.43 -13.83
C GLY A 48 -8.24 13.44 -14.75
N PRO A 49 -8.59 13.41 -16.05
CA PRO A 49 -7.99 12.52 -17.03
C PRO A 49 -6.47 12.73 -17.18
N GLY A 50 -5.75 11.63 -17.41
CA GLY A 50 -4.29 11.64 -17.64
C GLY A 50 -3.44 11.63 -16.36
N PHE A 51 -4.03 11.93 -15.20
CA PHE A 51 -3.35 11.80 -13.93
C PHE A 51 -3.16 10.33 -13.54
N THR A 52 -1.93 9.99 -13.14
CA THR A 52 -1.59 8.70 -12.55
C THR A 52 -1.33 8.89 -11.06
N ALA A 53 -2.01 8.12 -10.22
CA ALA A 53 -1.72 8.11 -8.78
C ALA A 53 -0.27 7.68 -8.52
N THR A 54 0.44 8.41 -7.68
CA THR A 54 1.85 8.15 -7.36
C THR A 54 2.04 7.61 -5.95
N ALA A 55 1.31 8.17 -4.98
CA ALA A 55 1.29 7.73 -3.61
C ALA A 55 -0.15 7.71 -3.08
N GLY A 56 -0.67 6.51 -2.82
CA GLY A 56 -2.02 6.34 -2.30
C GLY A 56 -3.10 6.94 -3.20
N ASP A 57 -4.18 7.41 -2.58
CA ASP A 57 -5.29 8.12 -3.23
C ASP A 57 -5.25 9.64 -2.91
N TYR A 58 -4.05 10.20 -2.76
CA TYR A 58 -3.86 11.60 -2.36
C TYR A 58 -2.69 12.31 -3.09
N ALA A 59 -1.95 11.61 -3.95
CA ALA A 59 -0.91 12.21 -4.80
C ALA A 59 -0.99 11.68 -6.23
N TRP A 60 -0.91 12.58 -7.21
CA TRP A 60 -1.03 12.28 -8.63
C TRP A 60 -0.05 13.08 -9.47
N LEU A 61 0.34 12.50 -10.60
CA LEU A 61 1.24 13.11 -11.57
C LEU A 61 0.69 12.93 -12.99
N ARG A 62 0.82 13.96 -13.81
CA ARG A 62 0.53 13.94 -15.24
C ARG A 62 1.66 14.61 -16.02
N ASP A 63 2.15 13.95 -17.06
CA ASP A 63 2.99 14.58 -18.08
C ASP A 63 2.10 15.39 -19.03
N ASN A 64 2.42 16.66 -19.23
CA ASN A 64 1.63 17.56 -20.08
C ASN A 64 2.02 17.46 -21.57
N GLY A 65 3.16 16.83 -21.90
CA GLY A 65 3.64 16.65 -23.27
C GLY A 65 4.30 17.88 -23.89
N ASP A 66 4.44 18.97 -23.14
CA ASP A 66 5.06 20.25 -23.55
C ASP A 66 6.41 20.52 -22.86
N GLY A 67 6.98 19.49 -22.22
CA GLY A 67 8.19 19.61 -21.40
C GLY A 67 7.92 19.92 -19.93
N THR A 68 6.66 20.01 -19.52
CA THR A 68 6.24 20.18 -18.12
C THR A 68 5.41 19.01 -17.61
N SER A 69 5.37 18.87 -16.29
CA SER A 69 4.51 17.92 -15.58
C SER A 69 3.68 18.65 -14.53
N THR A 70 2.46 18.18 -14.32
CA THR A 70 1.57 18.67 -13.26
C THR A 70 1.44 17.60 -12.17
N ALA A 71 1.79 17.98 -10.95
CA ALA A 71 1.55 17.22 -9.73
C ALA A 71 0.33 17.78 -8.99
N VAL A 72 -0.48 16.90 -8.43
CA VAL A 72 -1.55 17.26 -7.48
C VAL A 72 -1.34 16.46 -6.21
N VAL A 73 -1.34 17.12 -5.07
CA VAL A 73 -1.25 16.48 -3.76
C VAL A 73 -2.34 17.05 -2.87
N ALA A 74 -3.15 16.18 -2.27
CA ALA A 74 -4.26 16.55 -1.41
C ALA A 74 -4.01 16.07 0.02
N GLY A 75 -4.59 16.77 1.00
CA GLY A 75 -4.52 16.38 2.42
C GLY A 75 -3.13 16.58 3.03
N VAL A 76 -2.30 17.39 2.37
CA VAL A 76 -0.96 17.73 2.82
C VAL A 76 -0.98 19.19 3.22
N GLY A 77 -0.72 19.44 4.50
CA GLY A 77 -0.36 20.80 4.93
C GLY A 77 1.08 21.08 4.55
N PRO A 78 1.42 22.27 4.04
CA PRO A 78 2.82 22.60 3.84
C PRO A 78 3.60 22.45 5.14
N LYS A 79 4.73 21.74 5.07
CA LYS A 79 5.81 22.02 6.00
C LYS A 79 6.60 23.18 5.39
N GLU A 80 6.25 24.40 5.78
CA GLU A 80 6.99 25.58 5.35
C GLU A 80 8.46 25.47 5.78
N LEU A 81 9.40 25.90 4.94
CA LEU A 81 10.83 25.75 5.20
C LEU A 81 11.24 26.40 6.54
N PRO A 82 12.14 25.77 7.32
CA PRO A 82 13.00 24.62 6.98
C PRO A 82 12.31 23.24 7.07
N GLY A 83 10.98 23.20 7.14
CA GLY A 83 10.20 22.05 7.53
C GLY A 83 10.13 20.85 6.57
N ALA A 84 10.67 20.93 5.36
CA ALA A 84 10.67 19.88 4.34
C ALA A 84 10.92 18.43 4.83
N ASP A 85 11.71 18.24 5.90
CA ASP A 85 11.88 16.97 6.59
C ASP A 85 11.84 17.12 8.15
N GLY A 86 11.33 18.24 8.70
CA GLY A 86 11.41 18.51 10.16
C GLY A 86 10.59 19.66 10.76
N GLY A 87 9.64 20.25 10.04
CA GLY A 87 8.82 21.38 10.54
C GLY A 87 7.43 20.96 10.99
N GLU A 88 6.71 21.89 11.64
CA GLU A 88 5.32 21.70 12.01
C GLU A 88 4.44 21.61 10.76
N TRP A 89 3.45 20.71 10.81
CA TRP A 89 2.44 20.61 9.77
C TRP A 89 1.45 21.77 9.94
N THR A 90 1.18 22.50 8.87
CA THR A 90 0.05 23.42 8.86
C THR A 90 -1.24 22.69 8.49
N GLU A 91 -2.34 23.44 8.41
CA GLU A 91 -3.63 22.95 7.93
C GLU A 91 -3.50 22.25 6.56
N PRO A 92 -4.24 21.15 6.34
CA PRO A 92 -4.21 20.42 5.08
C PRO A 92 -4.77 21.26 3.94
N GLU A 93 -4.16 21.11 2.77
CA GLU A 93 -4.56 21.80 1.55
C GLU A 93 -4.54 20.83 0.35
N VAL A 94 -5.07 21.32 -0.77
CA VAL A 94 -4.85 20.71 -2.08
C VAL A 94 -3.87 21.58 -2.85
N TRP A 95 -2.74 21.01 -3.22
CA TRP A 95 -1.67 21.63 -3.98
C TRP A 95 -1.71 21.12 -5.40
N THR A 96 -1.81 22.04 -6.36
CA THR A 96 -1.59 21.74 -7.78
C THR A 96 -0.38 22.52 -8.24
N ALA A 97 0.63 21.81 -8.73
CA ALA A 97 1.87 22.41 -9.15
C ALA A 97 2.28 21.92 -10.53
N THR A 98 2.68 22.84 -11.40
CA THR A 98 3.25 22.53 -12.71
C THR A 98 4.70 22.97 -12.73
N ALA A 99 5.60 22.10 -13.15
CA ALA A 99 7.05 22.36 -13.18
C ALA A 99 7.69 21.72 -14.42
N PRO A 100 8.90 22.18 -14.82
CA PRO A 100 9.70 21.50 -15.83
C PRO A 100 9.90 20.01 -15.52
N ASN A 101 9.95 19.17 -16.56
CA ASN A 101 10.11 17.71 -16.41
C ASN A 101 11.43 17.29 -15.75
N ASP A 102 12.44 18.16 -15.78
CA ASP A 102 13.74 17.96 -15.13
C ASP A 102 13.79 18.50 -13.68
N SER A 103 12.66 18.99 -13.14
CA SER A 103 12.57 19.34 -11.72
C SER A 103 12.86 18.11 -10.85
N LEU A 104 13.70 18.31 -9.84
CA LEU A 104 14.07 17.27 -8.87
C LEU A 104 12.84 16.66 -8.20
N PHE A 105 11.78 17.44 -7.98
CA PHE A 105 10.57 16.91 -7.36
C PHE A 105 9.80 15.96 -8.30
N ILE A 106 9.68 16.34 -9.57
CA ILE A 106 8.94 15.58 -10.60
C ILE A 106 9.67 14.29 -10.97
N ASP A 107 11.01 14.33 -11.06
CA ASP A 107 11.84 13.20 -11.47
C ASP A 107 12.16 12.23 -10.32
N SER A 108 12.06 12.65 -9.05
CA SER A 108 12.55 11.86 -7.91
C SER A 108 11.50 10.98 -7.20
N GLY A 109 12.03 10.10 -6.33
CA GLY A 109 11.34 9.38 -5.26
C GLY A 109 10.31 10.18 -4.44
N ALA A 110 10.38 11.52 -4.49
CA ALA A 110 9.56 12.42 -3.69
C ALA A 110 8.05 12.25 -3.94
N MET A 111 7.59 12.15 -5.18
CA MET A 111 6.16 11.96 -5.49
C MET A 111 5.60 10.61 -5.03
N TRP A 112 6.45 9.63 -4.72
CA TRP A 112 6.07 8.24 -4.45
C TRP A 112 6.05 7.92 -2.94
N ASP A 113 7.06 8.39 -2.20
CA ASP A 113 7.22 8.11 -0.77
C ASP A 113 6.96 9.35 0.10
N LYS A 114 7.19 10.55 -0.45
CA LYS A 114 7.18 11.80 0.33
C LYS A 114 6.46 12.94 -0.39
N PRO A 115 5.16 12.78 -0.70
CA PRO A 115 4.38 13.78 -1.46
C PRO A 115 4.29 15.15 -0.76
N HIS A 116 4.56 15.22 0.54
CA HIS A 116 4.72 16.49 1.28
C HIS A 116 5.89 17.36 0.80
N ARG A 117 6.81 16.81 0.00
CA ARG A 117 7.88 17.56 -0.65
C ARG A 117 7.41 18.42 -1.82
N ILE A 118 6.11 18.42 -2.14
CA ILE A 118 5.53 19.34 -3.13
C ILE A 118 5.83 20.81 -2.81
N THR A 119 6.06 21.14 -1.54
CA THR A 119 6.50 22.47 -1.10
C THR A 119 7.86 22.89 -1.64
N TRP A 120 8.71 21.95 -2.09
CA TRP A 120 10.00 22.27 -2.72
C TRP A 120 9.82 23.02 -4.04
N LEU A 121 8.65 22.86 -4.69
CA LEU A 121 8.32 23.60 -5.91
C LEU A 121 8.11 25.10 -5.69
N LEU A 122 8.01 25.57 -4.44
CA LEU A 122 7.97 27.01 -4.16
C LEU A 122 9.26 27.73 -4.58
N ASP A 123 10.40 27.03 -4.53
CA ASP A 123 11.71 27.58 -4.87
C ASP A 123 12.19 27.12 -6.27
N GLU A 124 11.42 26.28 -6.97
CA GLU A 124 11.79 25.71 -8.28
C GLU A 124 11.58 26.75 -9.40
N PRO A 125 12.63 27.12 -10.15
CA PRO A 125 12.48 28.03 -11.28
C PRO A 125 11.53 27.49 -12.35
N GLY A 126 10.54 28.30 -12.73
CA GLY A 126 9.55 27.93 -13.74
C GLY A 126 8.41 27.07 -13.21
N ALA A 127 8.36 26.79 -11.90
CA ALA A 127 7.20 26.17 -11.29
C ALA A 127 6.05 27.18 -11.07
N THR A 128 4.82 26.72 -11.27
CA THR A 128 3.60 27.43 -10.90
C THR A 128 2.82 26.61 -9.90
N VAL A 129 2.37 27.23 -8.81
CA VAL A 129 1.68 26.54 -7.71
C VAL A 129 0.34 27.21 -7.44
N THR A 130 -0.72 26.42 -7.32
CA THR A 130 -2.03 26.83 -6.82
C THR A 130 -2.40 26.00 -5.59
N ARG A 131 -3.03 26.65 -4.61
CA ARG A 131 -3.44 26.07 -3.32
C ARG A 131 -4.94 26.25 -3.16
N GLU A 132 -5.62 25.20 -2.72
CA GLU A 132 -7.05 25.21 -2.43
C GLU A 132 -7.32 24.64 -1.02
N PRO A 133 -8.37 25.12 -0.32
CA PRO A 133 -8.76 24.54 0.97
C PRO A 133 -9.05 23.04 0.87
N TYR A 134 -8.63 22.27 1.88
CA TYR A 134 -8.94 20.84 1.94
C TYR A 134 -10.33 20.55 2.52
N GLU A 135 -10.82 21.41 3.43
CA GLU A 135 -12.14 21.24 4.03
C GLU A 135 -13.24 21.25 2.96
N GLY A 136 -14.09 20.22 2.96
CA GLY A 136 -15.16 20.05 1.96
C GLY A 136 -14.69 19.60 0.57
N HIS A 137 -13.37 19.44 0.35
CA HIS A 137 -12.85 18.93 -0.91
C HIS A 137 -13.17 17.42 -1.04
N PRO A 138 -13.49 16.88 -2.23
CA PRO A 138 -13.82 15.45 -2.39
C PRO A 138 -12.73 14.49 -1.91
N SER A 139 -11.46 14.90 -1.95
CA SER A 139 -10.34 14.10 -1.39
C SER A 139 -10.43 13.97 0.14
N ALA A 140 -11.01 14.94 0.85
CA ALA A 140 -11.23 14.85 2.28
C ALA A 140 -12.20 13.72 2.62
N ALA A 141 -13.31 13.60 1.87
CA ALA A 141 -14.24 12.48 2.03
C ALA A 141 -13.59 11.11 1.75
N VAL A 142 -12.59 11.04 0.86
CA VAL A 142 -11.81 9.81 0.62
C VAL A 142 -10.94 9.48 1.84
N GLN A 143 -10.26 10.48 2.40
CA GLN A 143 -9.44 10.30 3.60
C GLN A 143 -10.29 9.90 4.80
N ASP A 144 -11.39 10.61 5.06
CA ASP A 144 -12.34 10.32 6.14
C ASP A 144 -12.88 8.89 6.06
N HIS A 145 -13.21 8.41 4.85
CA HIS A 145 -13.65 7.03 4.65
C HIS A 145 -12.57 6.03 5.11
N TRP A 146 -11.31 6.23 4.69
CA TRP A 146 -10.23 5.31 5.04
C TRP A 146 -9.78 5.41 6.50
N ASP A 147 -9.89 6.59 7.12
CA ASP A 147 -9.64 6.77 8.55
C ASP A 147 -10.70 6.04 9.38
N ASN A 148 -11.99 6.21 9.06
CA ASN A 148 -13.06 5.45 9.69
C ASN A 148 -12.90 3.93 9.46
N PHE A 149 -12.49 3.53 8.25
CA PHE A 149 -12.20 2.13 7.95
C PHE A 149 -11.04 1.62 8.82
N HIS A 150 -9.99 2.42 9.03
CA HIS A 150 -8.88 2.08 9.91
C HIS A 150 -9.31 1.92 11.36
N GLU A 151 -10.13 2.84 11.88
CA GLU A 151 -10.66 2.74 13.25
C GLU A 151 -11.48 1.46 13.45
N GLN A 152 -12.26 1.07 12.43
CA GLN A 152 -13.09 -0.14 12.50
C GLN A 152 -12.27 -1.44 12.36
N TRP A 153 -11.29 -1.48 11.44
CA TRP A 153 -10.64 -2.72 11.01
C TRP A 153 -9.16 -2.84 11.38
N GLY A 154 -8.54 -1.76 11.85
CA GLY A 154 -7.13 -1.69 12.22
C GLY A 154 -6.16 -1.64 11.04
N PHE A 155 -6.62 -1.44 9.80
CA PHE A 155 -5.74 -1.31 8.61
C PHE A 155 -6.38 -0.46 7.51
N VAL A 156 -5.57 0.08 6.60
CA VAL A 156 -6.01 0.71 5.35
C VAL A 156 -5.43 -0.06 4.17
N PRO A 157 -6.25 -0.53 3.21
CA PRO A 157 -5.77 -1.22 2.02
C PRO A 157 -5.12 -0.21 1.06
N ARG A 158 -3.79 -0.32 0.93
CA ARG A 158 -2.95 0.59 0.14
C ARG A 158 -3.19 0.42 -1.35
N ARG A 159 -2.99 1.49 -2.10
CA ARG A 159 -2.90 1.51 -3.56
C ARG A 159 -1.57 2.18 -3.93
N MET A 160 -0.73 1.50 -4.70
CA MET A 160 0.44 2.14 -5.30
C MET A 160 0.45 1.92 -6.81
N HIS A 161 0.82 2.96 -7.54
CA HIS A 161 0.97 2.96 -8.98
C HIS A 161 2.34 3.51 -9.35
N ARG A 162 2.92 2.88 -10.37
CA ARG A 162 4.30 3.07 -10.88
C ARG A 162 5.40 2.65 -9.87
N GLY A 163 6.18 1.64 -10.27
CA GLY A 163 7.51 1.40 -9.71
C GLY A 163 7.64 0.46 -8.50
N GLU A 164 6.85 0.61 -7.42
CA GLU A 164 7.35 0.08 -6.13
C GLU A 164 6.61 -1.08 -5.47
N PHE A 165 5.45 -1.51 -5.96
CA PHE A 165 4.78 -2.72 -5.42
C PHE A 165 4.21 -3.61 -6.54
N PRO A 166 5.04 -4.43 -7.20
CA PRO A 166 4.57 -5.38 -8.22
C PRO A 166 3.66 -6.49 -7.63
N TYR A 167 3.49 -6.52 -6.32
CA TYR A 167 2.95 -7.65 -5.56
C TYR A 167 1.42 -7.74 -5.53
N ALA A 168 0.70 -6.70 -5.95
CA ALA A 168 -0.74 -6.55 -5.73
C ALA A 168 -1.61 -6.57 -7.00
N ASP A 169 -1.07 -6.97 -8.16
CA ASP A 169 -1.83 -7.03 -9.42
C ASP A 169 -2.57 -5.71 -9.77
N ARG A 170 -1.98 -4.55 -9.42
CA ARG A 170 -2.59 -3.21 -9.54
C ARG A 170 -3.85 -2.97 -8.70
N ARG A 171 -4.14 -3.86 -7.76
CA ARG A 171 -5.27 -3.76 -6.83
C ARG A 171 -4.86 -3.13 -5.52
N ARG A 172 -5.87 -2.84 -4.68
CA ARG A 172 -5.62 -2.49 -3.29
C ARG A 172 -5.03 -3.69 -2.54
N PHE A 173 -4.13 -3.44 -1.60
CA PHE A 173 -3.47 -4.49 -0.85
C PHE A 173 -3.16 -4.13 0.61
N ALA A 174 -3.01 -5.15 1.44
CA ALA A 174 -2.46 -5.03 2.79
C ALA A 174 -1.20 -5.89 2.87
N VAL A 175 -0.22 -5.42 3.66
CA VAL A 175 1.01 -6.16 3.92
C VAL A 175 1.03 -6.52 5.40
N LEU A 176 1.03 -7.81 5.70
CA LEU A 176 1.15 -8.34 7.03
C LEU A 176 2.56 -8.91 7.19
N HIS A 177 3.24 -8.56 8.28
CA HIS A 177 4.54 -9.11 8.61
C HIS A 177 4.45 -9.84 9.94
N THR A 178 5.23 -10.91 10.08
CA THR A 178 5.63 -11.33 11.42
C THR A 178 6.79 -10.46 11.87
N GLU A 179 6.68 -9.83 13.04
CA GLU A 179 7.84 -9.25 13.71
C GLU A 179 8.39 -10.29 14.70
N PRO A 180 9.53 -10.94 14.41
CA PRO A 180 10.18 -11.76 15.41
C PRO A 180 10.76 -10.82 16.47
N ASP A 181 10.26 -10.92 17.70
CA ASP A 181 10.83 -10.20 18.84
C ASP A 181 12.10 -10.93 19.33
N PHE A 182 12.96 -10.25 20.09
CA PHE A 182 14.28 -10.77 20.52
C PHE A 182 14.17 -12.15 21.22
N GLY A 183 14.31 -13.22 20.44
CA GLY A 183 14.33 -14.61 20.92
C GLY A 183 13.02 -15.39 20.82
N SER A 184 11.92 -14.80 20.33
CA SER A 184 10.65 -15.51 20.08
C SER A 184 10.53 -15.99 18.64
N LEU A 185 9.81 -17.10 18.44
CA LEU A 185 9.37 -17.49 17.10
C LEU A 185 8.39 -16.43 16.59
N PRO A 186 8.44 -16.08 15.28
CA PRO A 186 7.44 -15.19 14.70
C PRO A 186 6.03 -15.74 14.96
N ASP A 187 5.07 -14.89 15.33
CA ASP A 187 3.69 -15.32 15.62
C ASP A 187 2.96 -15.71 14.33
N GLU A 188 3.29 -16.91 13.86
CA GLU A 188 2.69 -17.55 12.70
C GLU A 188 1.17 -17.71 12.88
N ALA A 189 0.71 -18.01 14.10
CA ALA A 189 -0.68 -18.26 14.38
C ALA A 189 -1.50 -16.98 14.18
N GLN A 190 -1.05 -15.86 14.75
CA GLN A 190 -1.70 -14.56 14.57
C GLN A 190 -1.64 -14.08 13.12
N LEU A 191 -0.50 -14.25 12.43
CA LEU A 191 -0.39 -13.92 11.00
C LEU A 191 -1.39 -14.73 10.16
N LEU A 192 -1.47 -16.04 10.40
CA LEU A 192 -2.35 -16.95 9.69
C LEU A 192 -3.82 -16.63 9.96
N GLU A 193 -4.18 -16.37 11.22
CA GLU A 193 -5.54 -16.03 11.65
C GLU A 193 -5.98 -14.69 11.04
N THR A 194 -5.13 -13.67 11.13
CA THR A 194 -5.40 -12.35 10.55
C THR A 194 -5.56 -12.45 9.04
N ALA A 195 -4.64 -13.13 8.35
CA ALA A 195 -4.70 -13.31 6.91
C ALA A 195 -5.98 -14.06 6.49
N HIS A 196 -6.33 -15.16 7.16
CA HIS A 196 -7.57 -15.88 6.86
C HIS A 196 -8.82 -15.04 7.11
N THR A 197 -8.84 -14.26 8.19
CA THR A 197 -9.96 -13.38 8.53
C THR A 197 -10.18 -12.34 7.43
N LEU A 198 -9.11 -11.65 7.01
CA LEU A 198 -9.20 -10.63 5.96
C LEU A 198 -9.52 -11.23 4.58
N MET A 199 -8.95 -12.41 4.25
CA MET A 199 -9.33 -13.14 3.04
C MET A 199 -10.83 -13.46 3.01
N ARG A 200 -11.39 -13.91 4.13
CA ARG A 200 -12.82 -14.26 4.23
C ARG A 200 -13.72 -13.03 4.16
N LEU A 201 -13.38 -11.95 4.87
CA LEU A 201 -14.22 -10.76 4.97
C LEU A 201 -14.22 -9.94 3.67
N PHE A 202 -13.07 -9.83 3.01
CA PHE A 202 -12.87 -8.94 1.87
C PHE A 202 -12.57 -9.66 0.55
N GLY A 203 -12.70 -11.00 0.52
CA GLY A 203 -12.38 -11.81 -0.67
C GLY A 203 -10.92 -11.69 -1.11
N ALA A 204 -10.01 -11.41 -0.17
CA ALA A 204 -8.61 -11.17 -0.49
C ALA A 204 -7.89 -12.43 -0.95
N LYS A 205 -6.89 -12.25 -1.82
CA LYS A 205 -5.95 -13.31 -2.23
C LYS A 205 -4.62 -13.10 -1.52
N ALA A 206 -4.12 -14.14 -0.86
CA ALA A 206 -2.84 -14.09 -0.16
C ALA A 206 -1.67 -14.53 -1.04
N ARG A 207 -0.54 -13.83 -0.90
CA ARG A 207 0.78 -14.20 -1.42
C ARG A 207 1.78 -14.17 -0.28
N VAL A 208 2.59 -15.22 -0.15
CA VAL A 208 3.60 -15.34 0.91
C VAL A 208 4.99 -15.05 0.34
N TYR A 209 5.75 -14.26 1.07
CA TYR A 209 7.11 -13.85 0.73
C TYR A 209 8.04 -14.14 1.90
N ALA A 210 9.13 -14.84 1.61
CA ALA A 210 10.22 -15.03 2.55
C ALA A 210 11.08 -13.76 2.65
N TYR A 211 11.58 -13.46 3.84
CA TYR A 211 12.57 -12.40 4.04
C TYR A 211 13.92 -12.75 3.42
N ASP A 212 14.58 -11.78 2.78
CA ASP A 212 15.96 -11.89 2.32
C ASP A 212 16.91 -11.15 3.28
N PRO A 213 17.61 -11.87 4.18
CA PRO A 213 18.53 -11.25 5.11
C PRO A 213 19.83 -10.74 4.45
N GLN A 214 20.10 -11.06 3.18
CA GLN A 214 21.25 -10.50 2.45
C GLN A 214 20.91 -9.16 1.83
N ARG A 215 19.67 -8.99 1.37
CA ARG A 215 19.18 -7.75 0.75
C ARG A 215 18.49 -6.80 1.73
N GLY A 216 18.21 -7.25 2.94
CA GLY A 216 17.47 -6.48 3.94
C GLY A 216 15.98 -6.33 3.64
N THR A 217 15.43 -7.04 2.64
CA THR A 217 14.07 -6.87 2.09
C THR A 217 13.41 -8.22 1.74
N THR A 218 12.17 -8.27 1.22
CA THR A 218 11.50 -9.52 0.81
C THR A 218 12.04 -10.09 -0.51
N ARG A 219 12.02 -11.43 -0.68
CA ARG A 219 12.31 -12.12 -1.96
C ARG A 219 11.15 -12.01 -2.95
N ASP A 220 11.34 -12.48 -4.19
CA ASP A 220 10.28 -12.72 -5.19
C ASP A 220 9.17 -13.66 -4.64
N PRO A 221 7.91 -13.58 -5.12
CA PRO A 221 6.79 -14.33 -4.55
C PRO A 221 7.01 -15.84 -4.64
N MET A 222 6.76 -16.55 -3.54
CA MET A 222 6.83 -18.00 -3.55
C MET A 222 5.72 -18.60 -4.42
N HIS A 223 4.47 -18.11 -4.37
CA HIS A 223 3.35 -18.43 -5.29
C HIS A 223 2.12 -17.49 -5.10
N THR A 224 1.22 -17.42 -6.10
CA THR A 224 -0.10 -16.76 -6.01
C THR A 224 -1.21 -17.77 -5.68
N VAL A 225 -1.97 -17.55 -4.61
CA VAL A 225 -3.16 -18.37 -4.29
C VAL A 225 -4.42 -17.64 -4.74
N SER A 226 -5.31 -18.30 -5.50
CA SER A 226 -6.57 -17.69 -5.98
C SER A 226 -7.82 -18.52 -5.62
N ASP A 227 -8.96 -17.84 -5.51
CA ASP A 227 -10.27 -18.32 -5.01
C ASP A 227 -10.95 -19.45 -5.78
N GLY A 228 -10.38 -19.94 -6.88
CA GLY A 228 -10.93 -21.12 -7.59
C GLY A 228 -11.04 -22.37 -6.71
N THR A 229 -10.37 -22.36 -5.55
CA THR A 229 -10.35 -23.44 -4.57
C THR A 229 -11.53 -23.45 -3.58
N LEU A 230 -12.32 -22.38 -3.48
CA LEU A 230 -13.40 -22.28 -2.47
C LEU A 230 -14.74 -22.89 -2.97
N THR A 231 -15.03 -22.78 -4.26
CA THR A 231 -16.27 -23.30 -4.87
C THR A 231 -16.34 -24.84 -4.86
N ASP A 232 -15.21 -25.52 -4.98
CA ASP A 232 -15.16 -26.99 -4.99
C ASP A 232 -15.21 -27.61 -3.58
N VAL A 233 -14.78 -26.87 -2.56
CA VAL A 233 -14.87 -27.30 -1.15
C VAL A 233 -16.32 -27.27 -0.67
N LEU A 234 -17.10 -26.26 -1.06
CA LEU A 234 -18.53 -26.18 -0.73
C LEU A 234 -19.33 -27.30 -1.41
N ARG A 235 -19.06 -27.61 -2.68
CA ARG A 235 -19.68 -28.76 -3.37
C ARG A 235 -19.32 -30.12 -2.78
N ALA A 236 -18.14 -30.24 -2.17
CA ALA A 236 -17.71 -31.49 -1.52
C ALA A 236 -18.32 -31.66 -0.12
N LEU A 237 -18.64 -30.56 0.57
CA LEU A 237 -19.31 -30.57 1.88
C LEU A 237 -20.82 -30.83 1.73
N ASP A 238 -21.49 -30.25 0.72
CA ASP A 238 -22.91 -30.53 0.45
C ASP A 238 -23.15 -32.01 0.13
N ARG A 239 -22.26 -32.67 -0.63
CA ARG A 239 -22.38 -34.11 -0.94
C ARG A 239 -22.18 -35.02 0.27
N ARG A 240 -21.60 -34.52 1.36
CA ARG A 240 -21.42 -35.28 2.62
C ARG A 240 -22.54 -35.02 3.62
N ALA A 241 -23.30 -33.93 3.48
CA ALA A 241 -24.49 -33.65 4.27
C ALA A 241 -25.74 -34.41 3.76
N SER A 242 -25.69 -34.99 2.56
CA SER A 242 -26.78 -35.77 1.95
C SER A 242 -26.61 -37.30 2.07
N ARG A 243 -25.76 -37.78 2.99
CA ARG A 243 -25.64 -39.21 3.37
C ARG A 243 -25.79 -39.33 4.87
#